data_AF-A0A7X8QVT6-F1
#
_entry.id   AF-A0A7X8QVT6-F1
#
_cell.length_a   1.000
_cell.length_b   1.000
_cell.length_c   1.000
_cell.angle_alpha   90.00
_cell.angle_beta   90.00
_cell.angle_gamma   90.00
#
_symmetry.space_group_name_H-M   'P 1'
#
loop_
_entity.id
_entity.type
_entity.pdbx_description
1 polymer ?
#
loop_
_entity_poly.entity_id
_entity_poly.type
_entity_poly.pdbx_seq_one_letter_code
_entity_poly.pdbx_strand_id
1 'polypeptide(L)'
;MDCHEAKNYISLYIDEEISDNKAEELLQHTKECATCRQLLLDMEFISRLLGAAGQSIMTAPEGLKDSIMEELGHKKGSRLEPVMKLMKDSWKRLSSRINRHN
;
A
#
# COMPACT_ATOMS: atom_id res chain seq x y z
N MET A 1 -16.42 -18.99 -1.64
CA MET A 1 -17.62 -18.24 -2.07
C MET A 1 -18.18 -18.79 -3.37
N ASP A 2 -19.46 -18.51 -3.64
CA ASP A 2 -20.10 -18.78 -4.92
C ASP A 2 -20.02 -17.57 -5.88
N CYS A 3 -20.48 -17.73 -7.13
CA CYS A 3 -20.42 -16.67 -8.14
C CYS A 3 -21.29 -15.44 -7.79
N HIS A 4 -22.38 -15.62 -7.04
CA HIS A 4 -23.28 -14.53 -6.68
C HIS A 4 -22.62 -13.65 -5.60
N GLU A 5 -22.09 -14.28 -4.56
CA GLU A 5 -21.30 -13.63 -3.52
C GLU A 5 -20.06 -12.93 -4.13
N ALA A 6 -19.34 -13.60 -5.03
CA ALA A 6 -18.17 -13.03 -5.70
C ALA A 6 -18.50 -11.74 -6.47
N LYS A 7 -19.60 -11.73 -7.24
CA LYS A 7 -20.03 -10.54 -7.99
C LYS A 7 -20.28 -9.33 -7.09
N ASN A 8 -20.86 -9.54 -5.91
CA ASN A 8 -21.12 -8.47 -4.95
C ASN A 8 -19.83 -7.96 -4.29
N TYR A 9 -18.85 -8.83 -4.09
CA TYR A 9 -17.58 -8.45 -3.49
C TYR A 9 -16.58 -7.82 -4.47
N ILE A 10 -16.74 -8.02 -5.79
CA ILE A 10 -15.82 -7.43 -6.77
C ILE A 10 -15.79 -5.90 -6.66
N SER A 11 -16.92 -5.21 -6.53
CA SER A 11 -16.90 -3.74 -6.38
C SER A 11 -16.21 -3.31 -5.08
N LEU A 12 -16.54 -3.97 -3.97
CA LEU A 12 -15.92 -3.70 -2.66
C LEU A 12 -14.41 -3.97 -2.68
N TYR A 13 -13.96 -4.96 -3.45
CA TYR A 13 -12.55 -5.24 -3.65
C TYR A 13 -11.84 -4.13 -4.43
N ILE A 14 -12.47 -3.60 -5.48
CA ILE A 14 -11.93 -2.48 -6.26
C ILE A 14 -11.83 -1.20 -5.43
N ASP A 15 -12.80 -0.96 -4.56
CA ASP A 15 -12.87 0.23 -3.72
C ASP A 15 -12.04 0.09 -2.42
N GLU A 16 -11.34 -1.04 -2.23
CA GLU A 16 -10.57 -1.38 -1.01
C GLU A 16 -11.44 -1.42 0.28
N GLU A 17 -12.74 -1.65 0.15
CA GLU A 17 -13.73 -1.70 1.25
C GLU A 17 -14.08 -3.13 1.72
N ILE A 18 -13.31 -4.12 1.27
CA ILE A 18 -13.48 -5.53 1.64
C ILE A 18 -12.45 -5.94 2.72
N SER A 19 -12.81 -6.86 3.60
CA SER A 19 -11.84 -7.42 4.57
C SER A 19 -10.82 -8.33 3.89
N ASP A 20 -9.59 -8.40 4.43
CA ASP A 20 -8.50 -9.21 3.88
C ASP A 20 -8.90 -10.68 3.66
N ASN A 21 -9.58 -11.29 4.63
CA ASN A 21 -10.06 -12.67 4.52
C ASN A 21 -11.02 -12.84 3.33
N LYS A 22 -11.91 -11.88 3.10
CA LYS A 22 -12.88 -11.92 1.99
C LYS A 22 -12.24 -11.59 0.66
N ALA A 23 -11.25 -10.71 0.63
CA ALA A 23 -10.41 -10.48 -0.54
C ALA A 23 -9.68 -11.76 -0.96
N GLU A 24 -9.09 -12.49 -0.02
CA GLU A 24 -8.40 -13.75 -0.32
C GLU A 24 -9.36 -14.82 -0.85
N GLU A 25 -10.53 -14.99 -0.22
CA GLU A 25 -11.58 -15.89 -0.72
C GLU A 25 -12.04 -15.52 -2.14
N LEU A 26 -12.18 -14.23 -2.44
CA LEU A 26 -12.57 -13.74 -3.77
C LEU A 26 -11.49 -14.04 -4.81
N LEU A 27 -10.25 -13.73 -4.49
CA LEU A 27 -9.11 -14.00 -5.37
C LEU A 27 -8.95 -15.49 -5.62
N GLN A 28 -9.20 -16.34 -4.63
CA GLN A 28 -9.19 -17.79 -4.86
C GLN A 28 -10.31 -18.20 -5.82
N HIS A 29 -11.53 -17.68 -5.66
CA HIS A 29 -12.64 -17.97 -6.57
C HIS A 29 -12.33 -17.55 -8.02
N THR A 30 -11.73 -16.38 -8.25
CA THR A 30 -11.40 -15.90 -9.61
C THR A 30 -10.31 -16.70 -10.31
N LYS A 31 -9.45 -17.42 -9.58
CA LYS A 31 -8.51 -18.37 -10.20
C LYS A 31 -9.26 -19.52 -10.89
N GLU A 32 -10.36 -19.95 -10.30
CA GLU A 32 -11.11 -21.15 -10.71
C GLU A 32 -12.32 -20.81 -11.59
N CYS A 33 -12.89 -19.61 -11.47
CA CYS A 33 -14.06 -19.15 -12.23
C CYS A 33 -13.69 -18.11 -13.29
N ALA A 34 -13.69 -18.51 -14.57
CA ALA A 34 -13.36 -17.63 -15.69
C ALA A 34 -14.30 -16.41 -15.79
N THR A 35 -15.59 -16.59 -15.50
CA THR A 35 -16.59 -15.51 -15.57
C THR A 35 -16.33 -14.43 -14.51
N CYS A 36 -16.08 -14.84 -13.26
CA CYS A 36 -15.78 -13.89 -12.18
C CYS A 36 -14.41 -13.25 -12.35
N ARG A 37 -13.43 -13.97 -12.91
CA ARG A 37 -12.14 -13.39 -13.30
C ARG A 37 -12.29 -12.29 -14.34
N GLN A 38 -13.06 -12.55 -15.40
CA GLN A 38 -13.28 -11.55 -16.44
C GLN A 38 -13.97 -10.32 -15.88
N LEU A 39 -15.01 -10.50 -15.05
CA LEU A 39 -15.70 -9.39 -14.41
C LEU A 39 -14.77 -8.54 -13.54
N LEU A 40 -13.88 -9.17 -12.76
CA LEU A 40 -12.89 -8.45 -11.96
C LEU A 40 -11.98 -7.59 -12.87
N LEU A 41 -11.42 -8.18 -13.93
CA LEU A 41 -10.55 -7.48 -14.88
C LEU A 41 -11.27 -6.30 -15.56
N ASP A 42 -12.53 -6.49 -15.94
CA ASP A 42 -13.35 -5.44 -16.56
C ASP A 42 -13.57 -4.28 -15.60
N MET A 43 -13.88 -4.56 -14.32
CA MET A 43 -14.07 -3.53 -13.30
C MET A 43 -12.76 -2.81 -12.95
N GLU A 44 -11.63 -3.50 -12.87
CA GLU A 44 -10.30 -2.89 -12.72
C GLU A 44 -9.95 -1.98 -13.90
N PHE A 45 -10.31 -2.40 -15.12
CA PHE A 45 -10.08 -1.59 -16.31
C PHE A 45 -10.93 -0.31 -16.27
N ILE A 46 -12.23 -0.43 -15.96
CA ILE A 46 -13.14 0.72 -15.86
C ILE A 46 -12.69 1.69 -14.76
N SER A 47 -12.33 1.19 -13.58
CA SER A 47 -11.85 2.02 -12.46
C SER A 47 -10.61 2.83 -12.86
N ARG A 48 -9.63 2.19 -13.50
CA ARG A 48 -8.43 2.89 -14.00
C ARG A 48 -8.76 3.92 -15.08
N LEU A 49 -9.65 3.60 -16.01
CA LEU A 49 -10.08 4.52 -17.07
C LEU A 49 -10.72 5.77 -16.46
N LEU A 50 -11.63 5.60 -15.50
CA LEU A 50 -12.30 6.71 -14.82
C LEU A 50 -11.32 7.54 -13.98
N GLY A 51 -10.37 6.90 -13.29
CA GLY A 51 -9.32 7.59 -12.56
C GLY A 51 -8.45 8.46 -13.47
N ALA A 52 -8.05 7.95 -14.63
CA ALA A 52 -7.28 8.70 -15.63
C ALA A 52 -8.08 9.85 -16.23
N ALA A 53 -9.35 9.62 -16.56
CA ALA A 53 -10.24 10.67 -17.05
C ALA A 53 -10.45 11.77 -16.00
N GLY A 54 -10.65 11.41 -14.74
CA GLY A 54 -10.79 12.35 -13.63
C GLY A 54 -9.60 13.30 -13.49
N GLN A 55 -8.38 12.81 -13.64
CA GLN A 55 -7.16 13.64 -13.62
C GLN A 55 -7.10 14.65 -14.78
N SER A 56 -7.69 14.32 -15.92
CA SER A 56 -7.77 15.25 -17.06
C SER A 56 -8.84 16.33 -16.87
N ILE A 57 -9.89 16.03 -16.10
CA ILE A 57 -11.02 16.94 -15.85
C ILE A 57 -10.74 17.86 -14.66
N MET A 58 -10.05 17.34 -13.64
CA MET A 58 -9.76 18.05 -12.40
C MET A 58 -8.26 18.01 -12.13
N THR A 59 -7.61 19.15 -12.29
CA THR A 59 -6.22 19.31 -11.85
C THR A 59 -6.18 19.56 -10.34
N ALA A 60 -5.19 18.95 -9.67
CA ALA A 60 -4.93 19.26 -8.28
C ALA A 60 -4.69 20.78 -8.09
N PRO A 61 -5.14 21.38 -6.97
CA PRO A 61 -4.82 22.77 -6.65
C PRO A 61 -3.32 23.04 -6.69
N GLU A 62 -2.96 24.25 -7.12
CA GLU A 62 -1.57 24.70 -7.13
C GLU A 62 -0.97 24.63 -5.71
N GLY A 63 0.30 24.23 -5.61
CA GLY A 63 1.01 24.11 -4.33
C GLY A 63 0.61 22.93 -3.43
N LEU A 64 -0.51 22.23 -3.70
CA LEU A 64 -0.97 21.11 -2.87
C LEU A 64 0.10 20.00 -2.77
N LYS A 65 0.73 19.67 -3.91
CA LYS A 65 1.79 18.66 -3.96
C LYS A 65 2.96 19.05 -3.05
N ASP A 66 3.39 20.30 -3.09
CA ASP A 66 4.55 20.77 -2.32
C ASP A 66 4.23 20.74 -0.82
N SER A 67 3.02 21.20 -0.43
CA SER A 67 2.55 21.13 0.96
C SER A 67 2.48 19.69 1.50
N ILE A 68 2.00 18.74 0.70
CA ILE A 68 1.97 17.31 1.09
C ILE A 68 3.39 16.77 1.25
N MET A 69 4.29 17.10 0.32
CA MET A 69 5.66 16.58 0.33
C MET A 69 6.48 17.13 1.50
N GLU A 70 6.27 18.40 1.88
CA GLU A 70 6.87 19.00 3.08
C GLU A 70 6.43 18.24 4.34
N GLU A 71 5.12 18.03 4.52
CA GLU A 71 4.55 17.31 5.67
C GLU A 71 5.04 15.85 5.77
N LEU A 72 5.09 15.12 4.65
CA LEU A 72 5.63 13.75 4.64
C LEU A 72 7.14 13.71 4.92
N GLY A 73 7.89 14.73 4.49
CA GLY A 73 9.31 14.90 4.77
C GLY A 73 9.60 15.03 6.27
N HIS A 74 8.79 15.80 7.00
CA HIS A 74 8.93 15.96 8.45
C HIS A 74 8.66 14.67 9.25
N LYS A 75 7.77 13.79 8.78
CA LYS A 75 7.44 12.53 9.45
C LYS A 75 8.49 11.43 9.31
N LYS A 76 9.35 11.45 8.27
CA LYS A 76 10.38 10.42 8.04
C LYS A 76 11.54 10.45 9.06
N GLY A 77 11.76 11.56 9.76
CA GLY A 77 12.89 11.71 10.67
C GLY A 77 12.68 11.24 12.11
N SER A 78 11.45 11.05 12.60
CA SER A 78 11.25 10.99 14.06
C SER A 78 11.26 9.59 14.69
N ARG A 79 10.95 8.53 13.92
CA ARG A 79 10.63 7.22 14.54
C ARG A 79 11.80 6.25 14.67
N LEU A 80 12.81 6.32 13.80
CA LEU A 80 13.93 5.37 13.76
C LEU A 80 15.28 5.95 14.16
N GLU A 81 15.43 7.28 14.14
CA GLU A 81 16.62 8.01 14.58
C GLU A 81 17.13 7.58 15.98
N PRO A 82 16.26 7.46 17.02
CA PRO A 82 16.71 7.06 18.35
C PRO A 82 17.24 5.63 18.40
N VAL A 83 16.61 4.71 17.66
CA VAL A 83 16.97 3.29 17.60
C VAL A 83 18.30 3.11 16.85
N MET A 84 18.46 3.80 15.72
CA MET A 84 19.70 3.77 14.94
C MET A 84 20.89 4.35 15.70
N LYS A 85 20.67 5.40 16.50
CA LYS A 85 21.70 5.98 17.37
C LYS A 85 22.14 5.00 18.45
N LEU A 86 21.19 4.35 19.14
CA LEU A 86 21.46 3.32 20.15
C LEU A 86 22.27 2.14 19.60
N MET A 87 21.95 1.67 18.38
CA MET A 87 22.68 0.59 17.73
C MET A 87 24.12 0.98 17.40
N LYS A 88 24.34 2.19 16.86
CA LYS A 88 25.68 2.71 16.56
C LYS A 88 26.54 2.86 17.81
N ASP A 89 25.95 3.33 18.91
CA ASP A 89 26.66 3.52 20.18
C ASP A 89 27.00 2.19 20.87
N SER A 90 26.12 1.19 20.77
CA SER A 90 26.42 -0.18 21.24
C SER A 90 27.54 -0.84 20.43
N TRP A 91 27.54 -0.70 19.10
CA TRP A 91 28.60 -1.23 18.26
C TRP A 91 29.97 -0.62 18.58
N LYS A 92 30.04 0.71 18.74
CA LYS A 92 31.28 1.40 19.15
C LYS A 92 31.81 0.91 20.49
N ARG A 93 30.93 0.64 21.46
CA ARG A 93 31.34 0.13 22.79
C ARG A 93 31.88 -1.28 22.71
N LEU A 94 31.26 -2.15 21.92
CA LEU A 94 31.72 -3.52 21.69
C LEU A 94 33.07 -3.57 20.95
N SER A 95 33.22 -2.81 19.85
CA SER A 95 34.46 -2.76 19.09
C SER A 95 35.64 -2.24 19.93
N SER A 96 35.39 -1.24 20.77
CA SER A 96 36.38 -0.67 21.70
C SER A 96 36.78 -1.61 22.84
N ARG A 97 36.01 -2.69 23.07
CA ARG A 97 36.27 -3.70 24.10
C ARG A 97 37.07 -4.86 23.53
N ILE A 98 36.80 -5.23 22.28
CA ILE A 98 37.55 -6.25 21.53
C ILE A 98 38.98 -5.77 21.25
N ASN A 99 39.16 -4.48 20.91
CA ASN A 99 40.47 -3.92 20.57
C ASN A 99 41.39 -3.62 21.77
N ARG A 100 40.98 -3.95 23.01
CA ARG A 100 41.78 -3.76 24.25
C ARG A 100 42.33 -5.07 24.83
N HIS A 101 42.05 -6.20 24.18
CA HIS A 101 42.50 -7.53 24.58
C HIS A 101 43.39 -8.21 23.51
N ASN A 102 43.93 -7.42 22.58
CA ASN A 102 45.09 -7.75 21.74
C ASN A 102 46.24 -6.81 22.12
#